data_AF-A0A6I5RK53-F1
#
_entry.id   AF-A0A6I5RK53-F1
#
_cell.length_a   1.000
_cell.length_b   1.000
_cell.length_c   1.000
_cell.angle_alpha   90.00
_cell.angle_beta   90.00
_cell.angle_gamma   90.00
#
_symmetry.space_group_name_H-M   'P 1'
#
loop_
_entity.id
_entity.type
_entity.pdbx_description
1 polymer ?
#
loop_
_entity_poly.entity_id
_entity_poly.type
_entity_poly.pdbx_seq_one_letter_code
_entity_poly.pdbx_strand_id
1 'polypeptide(L)'
;MEALEYFLPTVWFVFLALFLFLYVMLDGFDLGVGILSLTASSEERRGILMTSLGNVWDANETWLVIMGGALFGAFPIAYATILSALYIPLVLMLLGLIFRAVAFEFREHAEISCFG
;
A
#
# COMPACT_ATOMS: atom_id res chain seq x y z
N MET A 1 29.33 -20.29 14.45
CA MET A 1 27.88 -20.17 14.70
C MET A 1 27.49 -18.71 14.96
N GLU A 2 28.34 -17.90 15.59
CA GLU A 2 28.07 -16.45 15.80
C GLU A 2 27.88 -15.63 14.52
N ALA A 3 28.61 -15.93 13.44
CA ALA A 3 28.44 -15.23 12.18
C ALA A 3 27.03 -15.39 11.58
N LEU A 4 26.40 -16.56 11.76
CA LEU A 4 25.03 -16.80 11.29
C LEU A 4 23.99 -16.07 12.15
N GLU A 5 24.22 -15.99 13.46
CA GLU A 5 23.35 -15.28 14.39
C GLU A 5 23.30 -13.77 14.14
N TYR A 6 24.39 -13.16 13.65
CA TYR A 6 24.38 -11.75 13.26
C TYR A 6 23.90 -11.54 11.80
N PHE A 7 24.29 -12.43 10.90
CA PHE A 7 23.97 -12.30 9.47
C PHE A 7 22.48 -12.48 9.18
N LEU A 8 21.83 -13.47 9.80
CA LEU A 8 20.43 -13.80 9.50
C LEU A 8 19.46 -12.66 9.89
N PRO A 9 19.52 -12.06 11.10
CA PRO A 9 18.70 -10.89 11.43
C PRO A 9 18.99 -9.68 10.55
N THR A 10 20.25 -9.47 10.17
CA THR A 10 20.64 -8.36 9.29
C THR A 10 20.01 -8.50 7.90
N VAL A 11 20.02 -9.70 7.34
CA VAL A 11 19.38 -9.99 6.04
C VAL A 11 17.87 -9.77 6.10
N TRP A 12 17.20 -10.27 7.14
CA TRP A 12 15.76 -10.05 7.34
C TRP A 12 15.43 -8.56 7.53
N PHE A 13 16.26 -7.83 8.26
CA PHE A 13 16.10 -6.39 8.43
C PHE A 13 16.21 -5.64 7.09
N VAL A 14 17.17 -6.00 6.24
CA VAL A 14 17.31 -5.43 4.89
C VAL A 14 16.07 -5.70 4.03
N PHE A 15 15.52 -6.93 4.08
CA PHE A 15 14.28 -7.24 3.36
C PHE A 15 13.09 -6.43 3.87
N LEU A 16 12.93 -6.30 5.20
CA LEU A 16 11.88 -5.47 5.79
C LEU A 16 12.00 -3.99 5.40
N ALA A 17 13.22 -3.46 5.42
CA ALA A 17 13.50 -2.09 4.98
C ALA A 17 13.17 -1.90 3.49
N LEU A 18 13.52 -2.88 2.65
CA LEU A 18 13.19 -2.87 1.23
C LEU A 18 11.68 -2.91 0.99
N PHE A 19 10.94 -3.79 1.67
CA PHE A 19 9.47 -3.88 1.53
C PHE A 19 8.78 -2.61 2.00
N LEU A 20 9.21 -2.03 3.12
CA LEU A 20 8.71 -0.76 3.60
C LEU A 20 8.99 0.37 2.59
N PHE A 21 10.21 0.43 2.06
CA PHE A 21 10.58 1.42 1.06
C PHE A 21 9.74 1.31 -0.21
N LEU A 22 9.58 0.10 -0.74
CA LEU A 22 8.73 -0.15 -1.92
C LEU A 22 7.28 0.26 -1.66
N TYR A 23 6.72 -0.14 -0.51
CA TYR A 23 5.36 0.25 -0.15
C TYR A 23 5.18 1.77 -0.09
N VAL A 24 6.05 2.49 0.64
CA VAL A 24 5.96 3.95 0.78
C VAL A 24 6.14 4.66 -0.56
N MET A 25 7.06 4.18 -1.41
CA MET A 25 7.29 4.76 -2.73
C MET A 25 6.09 4.57 -3.66
N LEU A 26 5.55 3.35 -3.74
CA LEU A 26 4.47 3.00 -4.64
C LEU A 26 3.13 3.59 -4.18
N ASP A 27 2.79 3.46 -2.89
CA ASP A 27 1.58 4.04 -2.33
C ASP A 27 1.64 5.59 -2.32
N GLY A 28 2.84 6.15 -2.07
CA GLY A 28 3.07 7.59 -2.19
C GLY A 28 2.88 8.13 -3.61
N PHE A 29 3.25 7.34 -4.62
CA PHE A 29 2.96 7.67 -6.02
C PHE A 29 1.45 7.65 -6.30
N ASP A 30 0.72 6.62 -5.84
CA ASP A 30 -0.73 6.53 -6.03
C ASP A 30 -1.48 7.70 -5.38
N LEU A 31 -1.14 8.05 -4.14
CA LEU A 31 -1.71 9.19 -3.44
C LEU A 31 -1.35 10.52 -4.12
N GLY A 32 -0.12 10.66 -4.61
CA GLY A 32 0.34 11.83 -5.35
C GLY A 32 -0.45 12.04 -6.65
N VAL A 33 -0.63 10.98 -7.45
CA VAL A 33 -1.44 11.02 -8.67
C VAL A 33 -2.91 11.28 -8.34
N GLY A 34 -3.43 10.69 -7.26
CA GLY A 34 -4.78 10.97 -6.75
C GLY A 34 -5.00 12.46 -6.45
N ILE A 35 -4.07 13.12 -5.77
CA ILE A 35 -4.14 14.57 -5.51
C ILE A 35 -4.02 15.38 -6.81
N LEU A 36 -3.09 15.02 -7.71
CA LEU A 36 -2.92 15.66 -9.02
C LEU A 36 -4.18 15.57 -9.88
N SER A 37 -4.92 14.46 -9.79
CA SER A 37 -6.18 14.27 -10.52
C SER A 37 -7.26 15.30 -10.12
N LEU A 38 -7.24 15.81 -8.89
CA LEU A 38 -8.17 16.85 -8.42
C LEU A 38 -7.86 18.20 -9.07
N THR A 39 -6.62 18.41 -9.49
CA THR A 39 -6.18 19.62 -10.20
C THR A 39 -6.26 19.50 -11.72
N ALA A 40 -6.63 18.32 -12.24
CA ALA A 40 -6.72 18.09 -13.68
C ALA A 40 -7.93 18.84 -14.27
N SER A 41 -7.68 19.59 -15.33
CA SER A 41 -8.65 20.49 -15.96
C SER A 41 -9.68 19.80 -16.88
N SER A 42 -9.52 18.50 -17.18
CA SER A 42 -10.45 17.75 -18.04
C SER A 42 -10.79 16.37 -17.48
N GLU A 43 -12.08 15.99 -17.59
CA GLU A 43 -12.62 14.67 -17.21
C GLU A 43 -11.89 13.52 -17.90
N GLU A 44 -11.54 13.66 -19.17
CA GLU A 44 -10.81 12.65 -19.96
C GLU A 44 -9.40 12.37 -19.40
N ARG A 45 -8.67 13.42 -19.02
CA ARG A 45 -7.33 13.28 -18.43
C ARG A 45 -7.41 12.73 -17.01
N ARG A 46 -8.46 13.08 -16.27
CA ARG A 46 -8.75 12.50 -14.95
C ARG A 46 -9.07 11.01 -15.06
N GLY A 47 -9.81 10.61 -16.10
CA GLY A 47 -10.11 9.23 -16.40
C GLY A 47 -8.87 8.38 -16.67
N ILE A 48 -7.99 8.82 -17.57
CA ILE A 48 -6.74 8.11 -17.92
C ILE A 48 -5.81 7.95 -16.70
N LEU A 49 -5.67 9.00 -15.89
CA LEU A 49 -4.86 8.95 -14.66
C LEU A 49 -5.41 7.93 -13.66
N MET A 50 -6.74 7.89 -13.50
CA MET A 50 -7.40 6.98 -12.57
C MET A 50 -7.40 5.52 -13.04
N THR A 51 -7.58 5.25 -14.34
CA THR A 51 -7.49 3.88 -14.88
C THR A 51 -6.08 3.31 -14.75
N SER A 52 -5.06 4.17 -14.84
CA SER A 52 -3.67 3.75 -14.63
C SER A 52 -3.38 3.36 -13.18
N LEU A 53 -4.08 3.98 -12.20
CA LEU A 53 -3.94 3.67 -10.77
C LEU A 53 -4.54 2.32 -10.40
N GLY A 54 -5.71 1.98 -10.95
CA GLY A 54 -6.39 0.72 -10.65
C GLY A 54 -5.53 -0.53 -10.90
N ASN A 55 -4.74 -0.53 -11.99
CA ASN A 55 -3.89 -1.66 -12.35
C ASN A 55 -2.67 -1.89 -11.44
N VAL A 56 -2.16 -0.85 -10.77
CA VAL A 56 -0.94 -0.93 -9.96
C VAL A 56 -1.22 -0.96 -8.45
N TRP A 57 -2.37 -0.43 -8.03
CA TRP A 57 -2.75 -0.32 -6.63
C TRP A 57 -2.85 -1.68 -5.92
N ASP A 58 -3.44 -2.70 -6.56
CA ASP A 58 -3.59 -4.04 -5.97
C ASP A 58 -2.22 -4.70 -5.65
N ALA A 59 -1.22 -4.45 -6.50
CA ALA A 59 0.15 -4.88 -6.24
C ALA A 59 0.79 -4.14 -5.05
N ASN A 60 0.35 -2.91 -4.77
CA ASN A 60 0.89 -2.08 -3.69
C ASN A 60 0.47 -2.59 -2.32
N GLU A 61 -0.75 -3.08 -2.18
CA GLU A 61 -1.26 -3.64 -0.92
C GLU A 61 -0.53 -4.93 -0.53
N THR A 62 -0.13 -5.72 -1.54
CA THR A 62 0.62 -6.96 -1.33
C THR A 62 1.94 -6.72 -0.62
N TRP A 63 2.65 -5.62 -0.91
CA TRP A 63 3.91 -5.29 -0.23
C TRP A 63 3.72 -5.03 1.27
N LEU A 64 2.62 -4.37 1.65
CA LEU A 64 2.28 -4.11 3.05
C LEU A 64 1.99 -5.41 3.80
N VAL A 65 1.22 -6.31 3.20
CA VAL A 65 0.87 -7.61 3.79
C VAL A 65 2.11 -8.48 3.97
N ILE A 66 2.98 -8.56 2.95
CA ILE A 66 4.23 -9.31 3.02
C ILE A 66 5.14 -8.73 4.10
N MET A 67 5.25 -7.40 4.21
CA MET A 67 6.04 -6.75 5.26
C MET A 67 5.53 -7.13 6.66
N GLY A 68 4.20 -7.09 6.87
CA GLY A 68 3.58 -7.47 8.14
C GLY A 68 3.84 -8.94 8.50
N GLY A 69 3.68 -9.84 7.52
CA GLY A 69 3.95 -11.28 7.70
C GLY A 69 5.43 -11.59 7.94
N ALA A 70 6.33 -10.93 7.22
CA ALA A 70 7.77 -11.07 7.41
C ALA A 70 8.20 -10.55 8.79
N LEU A 71 7.63 -9.44 9.26
CA LEU A 71 7.92 -8.89 10.59
C LEU A 71 7.40 -9.83 11.69
N PHE A 72 6.21 -10.40 11.53
CA PHE A 72 5.66 -11.39 12.45
C PHE A 72 6.51 -12.67 12.51
N GLY A 73 6.96 -13.17 11.36
CA GLY A 73 7.76 -14.39 11.28
C GLY A 73 9.20 -14.23 11.74
N ALA A 74 9.87 -13.13 11.38
CA ALA A 74 11.28 -12.90 11.71
C ALA A 74 11.48 -12.23 13.08
N PHE A 75 10.57 -11.34 13.50
CA PHE A 75 10.72 -10.53 14.72
C PHE A 75 9.38 -10.35 15.47
N PRO A 76 8.85 -11.40 16.11
CA PRO A 76 7.51 -11.37 16.72
C PRO A 76 7.37 -10.32 17.85
N ILE A 77 8.43 -10.06 18.63
CA ILE A 77 8.42 -9.03 19.68
C ILE A 77 8.34 -7.63 19.05
N ALA A 78 9.08 -7.40 17.96
CA ALA A 78 9.04 -6.13 17.25
C ALA A 78 7.65 -5.91 16.62
N TYR A 79 7.08 -6.96 16.01
CA TYR A 79 5.71 -6.94 15.48
C TYR A 79 4.69 -6.52 16.55
N ALA A 80 4.68 -7.18 17.71
CA ALA A 80 3.73 -6.88 18.79
C ALA A 80 3.89 -5.44 19.32
N THR A 81 5.13 -4.98 19.46
CA THR A 81 5.45 -3.64 19.94
C THR A 81 5.00 -2.57 18.95
N ILE A 82 5.35 -2.73 17.66
CA ILE A 82 5.00 -1.79 16.60
C ILE A 82 3.49 -1.74 16.40
N LEU A 83 2.82 -2.89 16.33
CA LEU A 83 1.37 -2.96 16.15
C LEU A 83 0.62 -2.29 17.30
N SER A 84 1.10 -2.47 18.53
CA SER A 84 0.49 -1.85 19.71
C SER A 84 0.74 -0.34 19.73
N ALA A 85 1.94 0.12 19.39
CA ALA A 85 2.28 1.55 19.33
C ALA A 85 1.56 2.28 18.19
N LEU A 86 1.39 1.63 17.03
CA LEU A 86 0.80 2.20 15.82
C LEU A 86 -0.63 1.72 15.57
N TYR A 87 -1.31 1.18 16.57
CA TYR A 87 -2.64 0.59 16.40
C TYR A 87 -3.63 1.57 15.74
N ILE A 88 -3.77 2.77 16.30
CA ILE A 88 -4.69 3.79 15.78
C ILE A 88 -4.29 4.25 14.36
N PRO A 89 -3.03 4.68 14.10
CA PRO A 89 -2.58 5.02 12.75
C PRO A 89 -2.80 3.91 11.72
N LEU A 90 -2.48 2.65 12.06
CA LEU A 90 -2.63 1.52 11.15
C LEU A 90 -4.09 1.24 10.80
N VAL A 91 -4.99 1.31 11.79
CA VAL A 91 -6.43 1.15 11.54
C VAL A 91 -6.95 2.26 10.62
N LEU A 92 -6.56 3.52 10.84
CA LEU A 92 -6.96 4.63 9.97
C LEU A 92 -6.41 4.47 8.55
N MET A 93 -5.17 4.03 8.41
CA MET A 93 -4.55 3.73 7.12
C MET A 93 -5.33 2.63 6.38
N LEU A 94 -5.62 1.51 7.04
CA LEU A 94 -6.39 0.41 6.46
C LEU A 94 -7.80 0.83 6.04
N LEU A 95 -8.48 1.65 6.84
CA LEU A 95 -9.77 2.22 6.45
C LEU A 95 -9.65 3.10 5.20
N GLY A 96 -8.60 3.92 5.11
CA GLY A 96 -8.32 4.72 3.92
C GLY A 96 -8.09 3.87 2.67
N LEU A 97 -7.36 2.76 2.79
CA LEU A 97 -7.14 1.79 1.71
C LEU A 97 -8.46 1.15 1.24
N ILE A 98 -9.33 0.76 2.17
CA ILE A 98 -10.66 0.22 1.84
C ILE A 98 -11.50 1.25 1.10
N PHE A 99 -11.56 2.49 1.59
CA PHE A 99 -12.31 3.55 0.89
C PHE A 99 -11.77 3.81 -0.52
N ARG A 100 -10.44 3.74 -0.69
CA ARG A 100 -9.80 3.86 -2.00
C ARG A 100 -10.21 2.71 -2.94
N ALA A 101 -10.15 1.47 -2.48
CA ALA A 101 -10.59 0.28 -3.22
C ALA A 101 -12.03 0.45 -3.72
N VAL A 102 -12.92 0.76 -2.79
CA VAL A 102 -14.36 0.93 -3.04
C VAL A 102 -14.60 2.06 -4.02
N ALA A 103 -13.92 3.21 -3.88
CA ALA A 103 -14.09 4.34 -4.78
C ALA A 103 -13.71 4.01 -6.24
N PHE A 104 -12.69 3.17 -6.45
CA PHE A 104 -12.31 2.72 -7.78
C PHE A 104 -13.35 1.77 -8.38
N GLU A 105 -13.81 0.77 -7.62
CA GLU A 105 -14.83 -0.18 -8.09
C GLU A 105 -16.17 0.50 -8.43
N PHE A 106 -16.64 1.43 -7.59
CA PHE A 106 -17.88 2.18 -7.87
C PHE A 106 -17.78 3.03 -9.14
N ARG A 107 -16.59 3.56 -9.45
CA ARG A 107 -16.38 4.37 -10.65
C ARG A 107 -16.41 3.52 -11.93
N GLU A 108 -15.84 2.32 -11.90
CA GLU A 108 -15.90 1.39 -13.02
C GLU A 108 -17.35 0.99 -13.37
N HIS A 109 -18.16 0.71 -12.35
CA HIS A 109 -19.57 0.33 -12.55
C HIS A 109 -20.45 1.50 -13.02
N ALA A 110 -20.12 2.74 -12.65
CA ALA A 110 -20.86 3.92 -13.08
C ALA A 110 -20.72 4.19 -14.59
N GLU A 111 -19.57 3.90 -15.20
CA GLU A 111 -19.37 4.06 -16.66
C GLU A 111 -20.10 2.97 -17.46
N ILE A 112 -20.20 1.75 -16.94
CA ILE A 112 -20.85 0.61 -17.62
C ILE A 112 -22.39 0.78 -17.68
N SER A 113 -23.01 1.37 -16.64
CA SER A 113 -24.48 1.46 -16.56
C SER A 113 -25.12 2.49 -17.49
N CYS A 114 -24.36 3.43 -18.08
CA CYS A 114 -24.89 4.40 -19.04
C CYS A 114 -25.00 3.84 -20.47
N PHE A 115 -24.58 2.59 -20.68
CA PHE A 115 -24.62 1.87 -21.97
C PHE A 115 -25.64 0.71 -21.97
N GLY A 116 -26.69 0.80 -21.14
CA GLY A 116 -27.81 -0.14 -21.08
C GLY A 116 -29.13 0.51 -21.48
#